data_AF-A0A256WJ66-F1
#
_entry.id   AF-A0A256WJ66-F1
#
_cell.length_a   1.000
_cell.length_b   1.000
_cell.length_c   1.000
_cell.angle_alpha   90.00
_cell.angle_beta   90.00
_cell.angle_gamma   90.00
#
_symmetry.space_group_name_H-M   'P 1'
#
loop_
_entity.id
_entity.type
_entity.pdbx_description
1 polymer ?
#
loop_
_entity_poly.entity_id
_entity_poly.type
_entity_poly.pdbx_seq_one_letter_code
_entity_poly.pdbx_strand_id
1 'polypeptide(L)'
;MNWYIFWIAIYLVLIIYLTIKHVKSHDIENYLLNNRNTKLLPLIFTTLATFIGGGTSIGLMAMGYESGLAAVGIGIAYVIGFMILIRFAGNIHHIGAKEKIYSFPQFLISRYSNVDKDPKFARWFSAMVTGINVSIFFFLLAAQFVAMASLLKFAFEVDYTMAAIISGIIIIAYTAFAGMAGVIVTDSLQFIIIVLMIVFIFIPGIIQDTLWLERLAELPKEMTNGTAEGMAFLIALPLFLSWSVLVRMDIWQRILAAKSDSVARKMSFWSGIGMNRYAAFLYYFSTYWYDG
;
A
#
# COMPACT_ATOMS: atom_id res chain seq x y z
N MET A 1 -27.84 3.84 14.95
CA MET A 1 -26.80 4.79 14.50
C MET A 1 -25.43 4.63 15.17
N ASN A 2 -25.28 4.10 16.40
CA ASN A 2 -24.01 4.21 17.16
C ASN A 2 -23.05 3.00 17.09
N TRP A 3 -23.41 1.93 16.39
CA TRP A 3 -22.63 0.68 16.46
C TRP A 3 -21.28 0.80 15.74
N TYR A 4 -21.22 1.48 14.59
CA TYR A 4 -19.94 1.69 13.88
C TYR A 4 -19.03 2.67 14.64
N ILE A 5 -19.58 3.69 15.31
CA ILE A 5 -18.81 4.62 16.15
C ILE A 5 -18.11 3.87 17.27
N PHE A 6 -18.82 2.95 17.92
CA PHE A 6 -18.25 2.08 18.96
C PHE A 6 -17.06 1.27 18.44
N TRP A 7 -17.17 0.66 17.25
CA TRP A 7 -16.07 -0.08 16.65
C TRP A 7 -14.89 0.80 16.23
N ILE A 8 -15.17 2.00 15.68
CA ILE A 8 -14.13 2.99 15.34
C ILE A 8 -13.37 3.40 16.62
N ALA A 9 -14.09 3.68 17.71
CA ALA A 9 -13.47 4.04 18.98
C ALA A 9 -12.60 2.92 19.54
N ILE A 10 -13.09 1.68 19.55
CA ILE A 10 -12.30 0.50 19.95
C ILE A 10 -11.04 0.36 19.09
N TYR A 11 -11.19 0.50 17.77
CA TYR A 11 -10.08 0.42 16.83
C TYR A 11 -9.02 1.50 17.11
N LEU A 12 -9.43 2.75 17.33
CA LEU A 12 -8.51 3.85 17.65
C LEU A 12 -7.79 3.60 18.97
N VAL A 13 -8.49 3.17 20.02
CA VAL A 13 -7.89 2.84 21.32
C VAL A 13 -6.88 1.70 21.17
N LEU A 14 -7.22 0.67 20.40
CA LEU A 14 -6.35 -0.47 20.15
C LEU A 14 -5.08 -0.06 19.40
N ILE A 15 -5.19 0.77 18.36
CA ILE A 15 -4.04 1.28 17.60
C ILE A 15 -3.15 2.15 18.49
N ILE A 16 -3.73 3.09 19.24
CA ILE A 16 -2.96 3.95 20.17
C ILE A 16 -2.25 3.11 21.22
N TYR A 17 -2.93 2.14 21.82
CA TYR A 17 -2.33 1.22 22.79
C TYR A 17 -1.15 0.42 22.21
N LEU A 18 -1.33 -0.13 21.00
CA LEU A 18 -0.27 -0.88 20.32
C LEU A 18 0.91 0.00 19.96
N THR A 19 0.65 1.24 19.50
CA THR A 19 1.67 2.24 19.25
C THR A 19 2.46 2.52 20.50
N ILE A 20 1.82 2.94 21.62
CA ILE A 20 2.49 3.26 22.89
C ILE A 20 3.35 2.09 23.38
N LYS A 21 2.84 0.86 23.28
CA LYS A 21 3.57 -0.35 23.70
C LYS A 21 4.81 -0.64 22.85
N HIS A 22 4.82 -0.22 21.59
CA HIS A 22 5.90 -0.45 20.64
C HIS A 22 6.75 0.78 20.33
N VAL A 23 6.48 1.93 20.97
CA VAL A 23 7.39 3.08 20.97
C VAL A 23 8.75 2.60 21.47
N LYS A 24 9.73 2.51 20.56
CA LYS A 24 11.09 2.09 20.91
C LYS A 24 12.15 2.95 20.22
N SER A 25 13.03 3.45 21.09
CA SER A 25 14.39 4.00 20.92
C SER A 25 14.59 5.25 20.03
N HIS A 26 15.64 6.01 20.39
CA HIS A 26 16.19 7.15 19.66
C HIS A 26 17.13 6.73 18.52
N ASP A 27 17.33 5.42 18.29
CA ASP A 27 18.26 4.93 17.28
C ASP A 27 17.61 4.86 15.90
N ILE A 28 18.32 5.39 14.89
CA ILE A 28 17.78 5.56 13.54
C ILE A 28 17.53 4.23 12.83
N GLU A 29 18.35 3.20 13.09
CA GLU A 29 18.18 1.87 12.52
C GLU A 29 16.91 1.20 13.05
N ASN A 30 16.67 1.31 14.36
CA ASN A 30 15.43 0.81 14.96
C ASN A 30 14.21 1.59 14.46
N TYR A 31 14.29 2.92 14.44
CA TYR A 31 13.16 3.78 14.06
C TYR A 31 12.78 3.58 12.59
N LEU A 32 13.74 3.52 11.67
CA LEU A 32 13.47 3.42 10.23
C LEU A 32 13.28 1.98 9.75
N LEU A 33 13.95 1.00 10.35
CA LEU A 33 14.04 -0.36 9.80
C LEU A 33 13.80 -1.48 10.82
N ASN A 34 13.41 -1.16 12.07
CA ASN A 34 13.19 -2.16 13.12
C ASN A 34 14.42 -3.09 13.28
N ASN A 35 15.63 -2.51 13.23
CA ASN A 35 16.91 -3.22 13.32
C ASN A 35 17.07 -4.35 12.28
N ARG A 36 16.37 -4.27 11.15
CA ARG A 36 16.35 -5.31 10.11
C ARG A 36 16.05 -6.69 10.69
N ASN A 37 15.09 -6.76 11.60
CA ASN A 37 14.74 -8.01 12.30
C ASN A 37 13.28 -8.40 12.09
N THR A 38 12.68 -7.96 10.98
CA THR A 38 11.27 -8.25 10.71
C THR A 38 11.11 -9.64 10.10
N LYS A 39 10.31 -10.48 10.76
CA LYS A 39 9.99 -11.84 10.29
C LYS A 39 9.06 -11.80 9.07
N LEU A 40 9.01 -12.90 8.33
CA LEU A 40 8.31 -12.99 7.05
C LEU A 40 6.83 -12.62 7.11
N LEU A 41 6.05 -13.19 8.04
CA LEU A 41 4.61 -12.95 8.09
C LEU A 41 4.24 -11.49 8.40
N PRO A 42 4.75 -10.86 9.47
CA PRO A 42 4.51 -9.43 9.71
C PRO A 42 4.96 -8.56 8.53
N LEU A 43 6.05 -8.92 7.86
CA LEU A 43 6.57 -8.18 6.71
C LEU A 43 5.65 -8.28 5.48
N ILE A 44 5.05 -9.45 5.24
CA ILE A 44 4.02 -9.60 4.19
C ILE A 44 2.79 -8.76 4.55
N PHE A 45 2.31 -8.85 5.79
CA PHE A 45 1.10 -8.15 6.22
C PHE A 45 1.26 -6.63 6.15
N THR A 46 2.36 -6.06 6.65
CA THR A 46 2.61 -4.61 6.50
C THR A 46 2.76 -4.19 5.05
N THR A 47 3.40 -5.01 4.21
CA THR A 47 3.53 -4.69 2.79
C THR A 47 2.15 -4.64 2.15
N LEU A 48 1.32 -5.67 2.33
CA LEU A 48 -0.04 -5.70 1.78
C LEU A 48 -0.93 -4.60 2.35
N ALA A 49 -0.92 -4.36 3.66
CA ALA A 49 -1.67 -3.27 4.29
C ALA A 49 -1.29 -1.89 3.72
N THR A 50 -0.01 -1.66 3.45
CA THR A 50 0.47 -0.40 2.86
C THR A 50 -0.14 -0.15 1.46
N PHE A 51 -0.39 -1.21 0.70
CA PHE A 51 -1.02 -1.12 -0.62
C PHE A 51 -2.55 -1.10 -0.56
N ILE A 52 -3.14 -1.78 0.42
CA ILE A 52 -4.57 -1.85 0.66
C ILE A 52 -4.98 -0.66 1.55
N GLY A 53 -4.78 0.56 1.03
CA GLY A 53 -5.17 1.80 1.70
C GLY A 53 -6.46 2.39 1.15
N GLY A 54 -7.16 3.22 1.94
CA GLY A 54 -8.46 3.78 1.59
C GLY A 54 -8.51 4.49 0.23
N GLY A 55 -7.49 5.27 -0.12
CA GLY A 55 -7.41 5.94 -1.43
C GLY A 55 -7.29 4.94 -2.59
N THR A 56 -6.52 3.87 -2.42
CA THR A 56 -6.38 2.81 -3.43
C THR A 56 -7.64 1.97 -3.53
N SER A 57 -8.26 1.63 -2.40
CA SER A 57 -9.52 0.90 -2.36
C SER A 57 -10.63 1.67 -3.08
N ILE A 58 -10.84 2.95 -2.74
CA ILE A 58 -11.86 3.79 -3.39
C ILE A 58 -11.57 3.94 -4.88
N GLY A 59 -10.32 4.21 -5.27
CA GLY A 59 -9.94 4.35 -6.68
C GLY A 59 -10.16 3.08 -7.50
N LEU A 60 -9.76 1.90 -6.97
CA LEU A 60 -9.97 0.62 -7.64
C LEU A 60 -11.44 0.21 -7.67
N MET A 61 -12.22 0.54 -6.64
CA MET A 61 -13.67 0.31 -6.66
C MET A 61 -14.36 1.18 -7.70
N ALA A 62 -14.01 2.46 -7.79
CA ALA A 62 -14.55 3.35 -8.83
C ALA A 62 -14.19 2.84 -10.23
N MET A 63 -12.92 2.46 -10.45
CA MET A 63 -12.50 1.91 -11.73
C MET A 63 -13.15 0.56 -12.04
N GLY A 64 -13.39 -0.30 -11.05
CA GLY A 64 -14.09 -1.57 -11.28
C GLY A 64 -15.57 -1.37 -11.60
N TYR A 65 -16.20 -0.34 -11.01
CA TYR A 65 -17.56 0.07 -11.34
C TYR A 65 -17.67 0.61 -12.77
N GLU A 66 -16.71 1.44 -13.20
CA GLU A 66 -16.73 2.06 -14.54
C GLU A 66 -16.23 1.12 -15.65
N SER A 67 -15.20 0.33 -15.36
CA SER A 67 -14.37 -0.36 -16.38
C SER A 67 -14.18 -1.85 -16.13
N GLY A 68 -14.83 -2.42 -15.12
CA GLY A 68 -14.86 -3.85 -14.85
C GLY A 68 -13.47 -4.47 -14.72
N LEU A 69 -13.20 -5.55 -15.47
CA LEU A 69 -11.97 -6.32 -15.39
C LEU A 69 -10.70 -5.52 -15.74
N ALA A 70 -10.83 -4.36 -16.39
CA ALA A 70 -9.68 -3.48 -16.62
C ALA A 70 -9.00 -3.08 -15.29
N ALA A 71 -9.77 -2.93 -14.21
CA ALA A 71 -9.25 -2.64 -12.87
C ALA A 71 -8.38 -3.79 -12.31
N VAL A 72 -8.70 -5.05 -12.66
CA VAL A 72 -7.89 -6.22 -12.26
C VAL A 72 -6.51 -6.18 -12.94
N GLY A 73 -6.41 -5.59 -14.13
CA GLY A 73 -5.15 -5.36 -14.83
C GLY A 73 -4.11 -4.61 -13.99
N ILE A 74 -4.53 -3.67 -13.14
CA ILE A 74 -3.64 -2.96 -12.20
C ILE A 74 -3.01 -3.96 -11.23
N GLY A 75 -3.80 -4.87 -10.66
CA GLY A 75 -3.30 -5.94 -9.79
C GLY A 75 -2.30 -6.86 -10.49
N ILE A 76 -2.59 -7.25 -11.74
CA ILE A 76 -1.68 -8.07 -12.56
C ILE A 76 -0.34 -7.35 -12.80
N ALA A 77 -0.36 -6.05 -13.12
CA ALA A 77 0.86 -5.28 -13.29
C ALA A 77 1.67 -5.21 -11.98
N TYR A 78 1.03 -5.04 -10.82
CA TYR A 78 1.72 -5.14 -9.54
C TYR A 78 2.36 -6.52 -9.32
N VAL A 79 1.67 -7.62 -9.67
CA VAL A 79 2.26 -8.97 -9.61
C VAL A 79 3.53 -9.03 -10.44
N ILE A 80 3.47 -8.59 -11.70
CA ILE A 80 4.63 -8.58 -12.59
C ILE A 80 5.78 -7.77 -11.96
N GLY A 81 5.47 -6.58 -11.44
CA GLY A 81 6.45 -5.74 -10.74
C GLY A 81 7.09 -6.43 -9.53
N PHE A 82 6.29 -7.09 -8.69
CA PHE A 82 6.80 -7.88 -7.56
C PHE A 82 7.61 -9.10 -8.00
N MET A 83 7.24 -9.77 -9.10
CA MET A 83 8.01 -10.89 -9.65
C MET A 83 9.38 -10.44 -10.14
N ILE A 84 9.46 -9.29 -10.82
CA ILE A 84 10.72 -8.66 -11.21
C ILE A 84 11.53 -8.30 -9.95
N LEU A 85 10.88 -7.72 -8.94
CA LEU A 85 11.52 -7.29 -7.70
C LEU A 85 12.18 -8.45 -6.93
N ILE A 86 11.63 -9.67 -6.96
CA ILE A 86 12.24 -10.85 -6.30
C ILE A 86 13.72 -11.02 -6.70
N ARG A 87 14.05 -10.75 -7.97
CA ARG A 87 15.41 -10.88 -8.49
C ARG A 87 16.41 -9.94 -7.80
N PHE A 88 15.92 -8.78 -7.36
CA PHE A 88 16.71 -7.71 -6.76
C PHE A 88 16.58 -7.65 -5.24
N ALA A 89 15.46 -8.07 -4.66
CA ALA A 89 15.12 -7.89 -3.24
C ALA A 89 16.20 -8.37 -2.27
N GLY A 90 16.76 -9.57 -2.51
CA GLY A 90 17.84 -10.09 -1.67
C GLY A 90 19.11 -9.24 -1.74
N ASN A 91 19.46 -8.75 -2.94
CA ASN A 91 20.64 -7.90 -3.13
C ASN A 91 20.44 -6.51 -2.54
N ILE A 92 19.23 -5.94 -2.69
CA ILE A 92 18.85 -4.66 -2.07
C ILE A 92 18.98 -4.75 -0.54
N HIS A 93 18.45 -5.82 0.07
CA HIS A 93 18.60 -6.04 1.51
C HIS A 93 20.08 -6.18 1.92
N HIS A 94 20.84 -7.03 1.22
CA HIS A 94 22.26 -7.27 1.52
C HIS A 94 23.10 -5.99 1.45
N ILE A 95 23.01 -5.25 0.34
CA ILE A 95 23.72 -3.98 0.16
C ILE A 95 23.27 -2.98 1.21
N GLY A 96 21.96 -2.90 1.47
CA GLY A 96 21.42 -1.97 2.44
C GLY A 96 21.93 -2.22 3.86
N ALA A 97 22.06 -3.48 4.27
CA ALA A 97 22.65 -3.84 5.56
C ALA A 97 24.16 -3.52 5.62
N LYS A 98 24.90 -3.80 4.53
CA LYS A 98 26.35 -3.55 4.46
C LYS A 98 26.69 -2.05 4.45
N GLU A 99 25.93 -1.25 3.71
CA GLU A 99 26.21 0.17 3.47
C GLU A 99 25.36 1.12 4.34
N LYS A 100 24.54 0.57 5.27
CA LYS A 100 23.62 1.34 6.11
C LYS A 100 22.69 2.26 5.30
N ILE A 101 22.00 1.65 4.34
CA ILE A 101 21.01 2.33 3.48
C ILE A 101 19.61 2.15 4.08
N TYR A 102 18.87 3.25 4.15
CA TYR A 102 17.55 3.36 4.77
C TYR A 102 16.43 3.65 3.77
N SER A 103 16.75 4.11 2.56
CA SER A 103 15.76 4.48 1.57
C SER A 103 16.24 4.28 0.13
N PHE A 104 15.30 4.22 -0.79
CA PHE A 104 15.58 4.14 -2.23
C PHE A 104 16.39 5.35 -2.75
N PRO A 105 16.03 6.62 -2.42
CA PRO A 105 16.87 7.77 -2.80
C PRO A 105 18.30 7.65 -2.32
N GLN A 106 18.51 7.24 -1.06
CA GLN A 106 19.84 7.06 -0.50
C GLN A 106 20.64 5.99 -1.25
N PHE A 107 19.99 4.89 -1.67
CA PHE A 107 20.62 3.88 -2.51
C PHE A 107 21.09 4.45 -3.85
N LEU A 108 20.25 5.23 -4.54
CA LEU A 108 20.64 5.83 -5.81
C LEU A 108 21.80 6.81 -5.63
N ILE A 109 21.76 7.62 -4.57
CA ILE A 109 22.84 8.56 -4.26
C ILE A 109 24.14 7.80 -4.00
N SER A 110 24.14 6.74 -3.17
CA SER A 110 25.36 5.97 -2.89
C SER A 110 25.92 5.28 -4.12
N ARG A 111 25.06 4.88 -5.07
CA ARG A 111 25.48 4.14 -6.26
C ARG A 111 25.96 5.02 -7.40
N TYR A 112 25.36 6.19 -7.59
CA TYR A 112 25.56 7.03 -8.78
C TYR A 112 26.21 8.38 -8.50
N SER A 113 26.28 8.81 -7.24
CA SER A 113 26.95 10.07 -6.87
C SER A 113 28.28 9.78 -6.19
N ASN A 114 29.35 10.38 -6.71
CA ASN A 114 30.65 10.41 -6.03
C ASN A 114 31.00 11.87 -5.75
N VAL A 115 30.88 12.27 -4.48
CA VAL A 115 31.08 13.65 -4.02
C VAL A 115 32.51 14.12 -4.30
N ASP A 116 33.50 13.23 -4.23
CA ASP A 116 34.91 13.57 -4.43
C ASP A 116 35.23 13.83 -5.91
N LYS A 117 34.46 13.25 -6.84
CA LYS A 117 34.66 13.44 -8.29
C LYS A 117 33.90 14.64 -8.83
N ASP A 118 32.63 14.79 -8.45
CA ASP A 118 31.79 15.91 -8.90
C ASP A 118 30.79 16.31 -7.80
N PRO A 119 31.17 17.25 -6.93
CA PRO A 119 30.30 17.74 -5.86
C PRO A 119 29.01 18.40 -6.37
N LYS A 120 29.05 19.04 -7.55
CA LYS A 120 27.90 19.75 -8.11
C LYS A 120 26.86 18.76 -8.62
N PHE A 121 27.29 17.76 -9.39
CA PHE A 121 26.42 16.69 -9.84
C PHE A 121 25.82 15.91 -8.66
N ALA A 122 26.64 15.52 -7.67
CA ALA A 122 26.17 14.78 -6.51
C ALA A 122 25.07 15.54 -5.74
N ARG A 123 25.25 16.85 -5.53
CA ARG A 123 24.24 17.69 -4.86
C ARG A 123 22.95 17.80 -5.67
N TRP A 124 23.05 18.05 -6.98
CA TRP A 124 21.87 18.17 -7.85
C TRP A 124 21.11 16.84 -7.96
N PHE A 125 21.82 15.73 -8.18
CA PHE A 125 21.23 14.41 -8.29
C PHE A 125 20.53 13.98 -6.99
N SER A 126 21.17 14.22 -5.84
CA SER A 126 20.57 13.95 -4.53
C SER A 126 19.27 14.75 -4.30
N ALA A 127 19.28 16.05 -4.63
CA ALA A 127 18.10 16.90 -4.51
C ALA A 127 16.98 16.44 -5.45
N MET A 128 17.32 16.10 -6.70
CA MET A 128 16.35 15.63 -7.69
C MET A 128 15.69 14.32 -7.27
N VAL A 129 16.48 13.28 -6.96
CA VAL A 129 15.94 11.96 -6.62
C VAL A 129 15.10 12.01 -5.35
N THR A 130 15.58 12.73 -4.33
CA THR A 130 14.82 12.91 -3.08
C THR A 130 13.54 13.71 -3.32
N GLY A 131 13.62 14.82 -4.05
CA GLY A 131 12.48 15.69 -4.35
C GLY A 131 11.39 15.03 -5.17
N ILE A 132 11.76 14.25 -6.19
CA ILE A 132 10.81 13.45 -6.99
C ILE A 132 10.12 12.42 -6.09
N ASN A 133 10.89 11.67 -5.31
CA ASN A 133 10.35 10.63 -4.45
C ASN A 133 9.40 11.21 -3.38
N VAL A 134 9.79 12.30 -2.70
CA VAL A 134 8.93 13.00 -1.74
C VAL A 134 7.65 13.50 -2.41
N SER A 135 7.74 14.09 -3.60
CA SER A 135 6.56 14.56 -4.34
C SER A 135 5.57 13.43 -4.66
N ILE A 136 6.06 12.27 -5.13
CA ILE A 136 5.20 11.11 -5.41
C ILE A 136 4.45 10.66 -4.15
N PHE A 137 5.17 10.51 -3.03
CA PHE A 137 4.55 10.07 -1.77
C PHE A 137 3.65 11.14 -1.14
N PHE A 138 3.91 12.42 -1.38
CA PHE A 138 3.02 13.51 -0.98
C PHE A 138 1.65 13.38 -1.64
N PHE A 139 1.60 13.19 -2.96
CA PHE A 139 0.32 13.02 -3.67
C PHE A 139 -0.40 11.71 -3.31
N LEU A 140 0.35 10.62 -3.14
CA LEU A 140 -0.23 9.36 -2.66
C LEU A 140 -0.85 9.53 -1.27
N LEU A 141 -0.14 10.19 -0.35
CA LEU A 141 -0.63 10.46 1.00
C LEU A 141 -1.86 11.38 0.99
N ALA A 142 -1.89 12.40 0.13
CA ALA A 142 -3.04 13.27 -0.04
C ALA A 142 -4.30 12.47 -0.42
N ALA A 143 -4.20 11.52 -1.35
CA ALA A 143 -5.32 10.65 -1.71
C ALA A 143 -5.84 9.81 -0.53
N GLN A 144 -4.94 9.35 0.36
CA GLN A 144 -5.34 8.62 1.57
C GLN A 144 -6.06 9.53 2.57
N PHE A 145 -5.61 10.78 2.73
CA PHE A 145 -6.31 11.75 3.58
C PHE A 145 -7.68 12.14 3.03
N VAL A 146 -7.81 12.27 1.71
CA VAL A 146 -9.12 12.50 1.07
C VAL A 146 -10.07 11.36 1.39
N ALA A 147 -9.63 10.11 1.24
CA ALA A 147 -10.44 8.93 1.56
C ALA A 147 -10.87 8.90 3.04
N MET A 148 -9.93 9.16 3.96
CA MET A 148 -10.21 9.17 5.40
C MET A 148 -11.15 10.31 5.80
N ALA A 149 -10.93 11.53 5.28
CA ALA A 149 -11.77 12.68 5.57
C ALA A 149 -13.20 12.47 5.08
N SER A 150 -13.38 11.90 3.88
CA SER A 150 -14.70 11.54 3.35
C SER A 150 -15.41 10.51 4.22
N LEU A 151 -14.70 9.48 4.69
CA LEU A 151 -15.26 8.47 5.59
C LEU A 151 -15.67 9.07 6.94
N LEU A 152 -14.85 9.91 7.54
CA LEU A 152 -15.15 10.54 8.83
C LEU A 152 -16.29 11.57 8.71
N LYS A 153 -16.34 12.34 7.63
CA LYS A 153 -17.47 13.22 7.31
C LYS A 153 -18.77 12.42 7.23
N PHE A 154 -18.76 11.28 6.54
CA PHE A 154 -19.93 10.42 6.42
C PHE A 154 -20.32 9.78 7.76
N ALA A 155 -19.35 9.28 8.53
CA ALA A 155 -19.61 8.55 9.78
C ALA A 155 -20.01 9.47 10.95
N PHE A 156 -19.45 10.66 11.04
CA PHE A 156 -19.68 11.57 12.16
C PHE A 156 -20.51 12.79 11.79
N GLU A 157 -20.93 12.91 10.53
CA GLU A 157 -21.69 14.05 9.99
C GLU A 157 -21.02 15.40 10.26
N VAL A 158 -19.67 15.42 10.27
CA VAL A 158 -18.84 16.61 10.49
C VAL A 158 -18.39 17.24 9.18
N ASP A 159 -17.94 18.50 9.24
CA ASP A 159 -17.36 19.16 8.08
C ASP A 159 -16.11 18.44 7.53
N TYR A 160 -15.92 18.50 6.21
CA TYR A 160 -14.82 17.83 5.52
C TYR A 160 -13.45 18.36 5.97
N THR A 161 -13.29 19.68 6.09
CA THR A 161 -12.01 20.29 6.48
C THR A 161 -11.68 19.90 7.92
N MET A 162 -12.68 19.89 8.81
CA MET A 162 -12.52 19.40 10.17
C MET A 162 -12.11 17.92 10.21
N ALA A 163 -12.79 17.05 9.44
CA ALA A 163 -12.45 15.63 9.33
C ALA A 163 -11.02 15.39 8.82
N ALA A 164 -10.60 16.16 7.81
CA ALA A 164 -9.25 16.10 7.25
C ALA A 164 -8.18 16.51 8.26
N ILE A 165 -8.39 17.61 8.99
CA ILE A 165 -7.44 18.09 10.02
C ILE A 165 -7.31 17.06 11.15
N ILE A 166 -8.43 16.56 11.68
CA ILE A 166 -8.44 15.61 12.79
C ILE A 166 -7.74 14.30 12.40
N SER A 167 -8.10 13.72 11.25
CA SER A 167 -7.45 12.50 10.76
C SER A 167 -5.97 12.72 10.48
N GLY A 168 -5.60 13.87 9.91
CA GLY A 168 -4.22 14.28 9.70
C GLY A 168 -3.39 14.28 10.99
N ILE A 169 -3.88 14.98 12.02
CA ILE A 169 -3.20 15.08 13.32
C ILE A 169 -3.02 13.69 13.96
N ILE A 170 -4.10 12.90 14.00
CA ILE A 170 -4.06 11.56 14.62
C ILE A 170 -3.06 10.66 13.89
N ILE A 171 -3.13 10.60 12.55
CA ILE A 171 -2.28 9.74 11.72
C ILE A 171 -0.81 10.14 11.84
N ILE A 172 -0.51 11.44 11.75
CA ILE A 172 0.86 11.94 11.88
C ILE A 172 1.40 11.65 13.28
N ALA A 173 0.61 11.92 14.32
CA ALA A 173 1.05 11.72 15.70
C ALA A 173 1.39 10.25 15.98
N TYR A 174 0.46 9.31 15.75
CA TYR A 174 0.74 7.90 16.08
C TYR A 174 1.85 7.32 15.21
N THR A 175 1.96 7.73 13.94
CA THR A 175 2.99 7.22 13.03
C THR A 175 4.38 7.74 13.43
N ALA A 176 4.48 9.02 13.79
CA ALA A 176 5.75 9.62 14.24
C ALA A 176 6.25 9.01 15.55
N PHE A 177 5.35 8.62 16.46
CA PHE A 177 5.75 7.97 17.71
C PHE A 177 6.06 6.47 17.56
N ALA A 178 5.37 5.77 16.65
CA ALA A 178 5.46 4.32 16.51
C ALA A 178 6.80 3.82 15.95
N GLY A 179 7.37 4.54 14.98
CA GLY A 179 8.47 4.05 14.16
C GLY A 179 8.10 2.77 13.36
N MET A 180 9.07 2.21 12.62
CA MET A 180 8.83 1.05 11.73
C MET A 180 8.29 -0.17 12.48
N ALA A 181 8.78 -0.42 13.70
CA ALA A 181 8.33 -1.55 14.52
C ALA A 181 6.84 -1.45 14.89
N GLY A 182 6.39 -0.27 15.33
CA GLY A 182 4.98 -0.03 15.65
C GLY A 182 4.11 -0.09 14.39
N VAL A 183 4.57 0.49 13.27
CA VAL A 183 3.87 0.41 11.97
C VAL A 183 3.67 -1.05 11.54
N ILE A 184 4.69 -1.90 11.61
CA ILE A 184 4.56 -3.33 11.27
C ILE A 184 3.46 -4.00 12.10
N VAL A 185 3.38 -3.68 13.39
CA VAL A 185 2.40 -4.28 14.31
C VAL A 185 0.99 -3.79 14.02
N THR A 186 0.81 -2.47 13.87
CA THR A 186 -0.50 -1.88 13.54
C THR A 186 -1.00 -2.38 12.20
N ASP A 187 -0.13 -2.42 11.18
CA ASP A 187 -0.48 -2.89 9.85
C ASP A 187 -0.82 -4.39 9.85
N SER A 188 -0.09 -5.20 10.63
CA SER A 188 -0.37 -6.63 10.73
C SER A 188 -1.77 -6.89 11.28
N LEU A 189 -2.16 -6.14 12.31
CA LEU A 189 -3.51 -6.21 12.86
C LEU A 189 -4.56 -5.72 11.86
N GLN A 190 -4.34 -4.55 11.25
CA GLN A 190 -5.25 -3.97 10.24
C GLN A 190 -5.46 -4.93 9.07
N PHE A 191 -4.38 -5.54 8.57
CA PHE A 191 -4.47 -6.51 7.48
C PHE A 191 -5.31 -7.73 7.86
N ILE A 192 -5.12 -8.27 9.07
CA ILE A 192 -5.94 -9.39 9.57
C ILE A 192 -7.41 -8.98 9.62
N ILE A 193 -7.72 -7.80 10.16
CA ILE A 193 -9.09 -7.28 10.22
C ILE A 193 -9.69 -7.16 8.81
N ILE A 194 -8.95 -6.60 7.85
CA ILE A 194 -9.39 -6.47 6.45
C ILE A 194 -9.68 -7.84 5.84
N VAL A 195 -8.80 -8.83 6.03
CA VAL A 195 -9.01 -10.19 5.53
C VAL A 195 -10.27 -10.81 6.14
N LEU A 196 -10.48 -10.65 7.46
CA LEU A 196 -11.70 -11.14 8.12
C LEU A 196 -12.95 -10.46 7.57
N MET A 197 -12.93 -9.14 7.35
CA MET A 197 -14.05 -8.42 6.73
C MET A 197 -14.32 -8.93 5.31
N ILE A 198 -13.29 -9.15 4.51
CA ILE A 198 -13.42 -9.71 3.15
C ILE A 198 -14.10 -11.09 3.20
N VAL A 199 -13.61 -11.99 4.04
CA VAL A 199 -14.09 -13.39 4.08
C VAL A 199 -15.49 -13.51 4.67
N PHE A 200 -15.79 -12.79 5.76
CA PHE A 200 -17.03 -12.99 6.52
C PHE A 200 -18.14 -12.00 6.20
N ILE A 201 -17.83 -10.86 5.58
CA ILE A 201 -18.82 -9.81 5.27
C ILE A 201 -18.94 -9.64 3.77
N PHE A 202 -17.85 -9.30 3.09
CA PHE A 202 -17.93 -8.90 1.69
C PHE A 202 -18.15 -10.08 0.74
N ILE A 203 -17.45 -11.21 0.89
CA ILE A 203 -17.64 -12.38 0.02
C ILE A 203 -19.08 -12.92 0.09
N PRO A 204 -19.68 -13.15 1.28
CA PRO A 204 -21.08 -13.58 1.37
C PRO A 204 -22.06 -12.59 0.74
N GLY A 205 -21.86 -11.28 0.95
CA GLY A 205 -22.70 -10.23 0.34
C GLY A 205 -22.61 -10.27 -1.19
N ILE A 206 -21.39 -10.30 -1.75
CA ILE A 206 -21.19 -10.43 -3.21
C ILE A 206 -21.90 -11.67 -3.75
N ILE A 207 -21.73 -12.84 -3.12
CA ILE A 207 -22.35 -14.09 -3.59
C ILE A 207 -23.88 -13.99 -3.57
N GLN A 208 -24.45 -13.45 -2.50
CA GLN A 208 -25.89 -13.29 -2.34
C GLN A 208 -26.48 -12.36 -3.41
N ASP A 209 -25.85 -11.20 -3.62
CA ASP A 209 -26.44 -10.14 -4.44
C ASP A 209 -26.17 -10.32 -5.93
N THR A 210 -25.08 -11.00 -6.29
CA THR A 210 -24.75 -11.34 -7.68
C THR A 210 -25.34 -12.67 -8.14
N LEU A 211 -26.11 -13.35 -7.27
CA LEU A 211 -26.60 -14.72 -7.49
C LEU A 211 -25.47 -15.66 -7.92
N TRP A 212 -24.46 -15.85 -7.06
CA TRP A 212 -23.28 -16.65 -7.39
C TRP A 212 -22.52 -16.18 -8.66
N LEU A 213 -22.42 -14.86 -8.84
CA LEU A 213 -21.76 -14.19 -9.98
C LEU A 213 -22.52 -14.30 -11.32
N GLU A 214 -23.72 -14.89 -11.36
CA GLU A 214 -24.51 -14.99 -12.60
C GLU A 214 -24.83 -13.62 -13.20
N ARG A 215 -25.07 -12.61 -12.35
CA ARG A 215 -25.38 -11.23 -12.79
C ARG A 215 -24.21 -10.53 -13.49
N LEU A 216 -22.98 -11.06 -13.40
CA LEU A 216 -21.87 -10.51 -14.20
C LEU A 216 -22.10 -10.66 -15.71
N ALA A 217 -22.97 -11.59 -16.13
CA ALA A 217 -23.36 -11.73 -17.54
C ALA A 217 -24.24 -10.57 -18.04
N GLU A 218 -24.82 -9.78 -17.13
CA GLU A 218 -25.64 -8.60 -17.46
C GLU A 218 -24.76 -7.38 -17.82
N LEU A 219 -23.47 -7.42 -17.48
CA LEU A 219 -22.54 -6.32 -17.72
C LEU A 219 -22.16 -6.21 -19.21
N PRO A 220 -21.80 -5.00 -19.68
CA PRO A 220 -21.20 -4.81 -20.99
C PRO A 220 -20.00 -5.76 -21.24
N LYS A 221 -19.87 -6.25 -22.48
CA LYS A 221 -18.79 -7.19 -22.84
C LYS A 221 -17.40 -6.61 -22.59
N GLU A 222 -17.27 -5.30 -22.76
CA GLU A 222 -16.04 -4.55 -22.57
C GLU A 222 -15.59 -4.54 -21.09
N MET A 223 -16.53 -4.61 -20.16
CA MET A 223 -16.26 -4.70 -18.72
C MET A 223 -15.90 -6.13 -18.30
N THR A 224 -16.43 -7.14 -18.97
CA THR A 224 -16.19 -8.56 -18.65
C THR A 224 -15.01 -9.18 -19.39
N ASN A 225 -14.54 -8.56 -20.47
CA ASN A 225 -13.30 -8.95 -21.16
C ASN A 225 -12.09 -8.06 -20.77
N GLY A 226 -12.32 -6.98 -20.01
CA GLY A 226 -11.31 -6.06 -19.51
C GLY A 226 -10.80 -5.04 -20.53
N THR A 227 -11.48 -4.84 -21.66
CA THR A 227 -11.08 -3.89 -22.71
C THR A 227 -11.78 -2.53 -22.62
N ALA A 228 -12.54 -2.25 -21.56
CA ALA A 228 -13.25 -0.98 -21.37
C ALA A 228 -12.33 0.27 -21.49
N GLU A 229 -11.10 0.20 -20.98
CA GLU A 229 -10.09 1.27 -21.07
C GLU A 229 -9.27 1.24 -22.38
N GLY A 230 -9.54 0.25 -23.25
CA GLY A 230 -8.82 0.03 -24.50
C GLY A 230 -7.44 -0.63 -24.35
N MET A 231 -6.88 -1.07 -25.49
CA MET A 231 -5.61 -1.81 -25.52
C MET A 231 -4.41 -0.98 -25.10
N ALA A 232 -4.43 0.33 -25.33
CA ALA A 232 -3.35 1.22 -24.92
C ALA A 232 -3.14 1.19 -23.41
N PHE A 233 -4.22 1.21 -22.63
CA PHE A 233 -4.19 1.08 -21.19
C PHE A 233 -3.61 -0.28 -20.76
N LEU A 234 -4.11 -1.37 -21.34
CA LEU A 234 -3.65 -2.74 -21.01
C LEU A 234 -2.17 -2.97 -21.32
N ILE A 235 -1.62 -2.33 -22.35
CA ILE A 235 -0.18 -2.36 -22.68
C ILE A 235 0.61 -1.44 -21.74
N ALA A 236 0.07 -0.28 -21.38
CA ALA A 236 0.72 0.68 -20.49
C ALA A 236 0.91 0.13 -19.07
N LEU A 237 -0.04 -0.67 -18.58
CA LEU A 237 0.02 -1.28 -17.25
C LEU A 237 1.33 -2.08 -17.01
N PRO A 238 1.66 -3.14 -17.77
CA PRO A 238 2.90 -3.87 -17.56
C PRO A 238 4.16 -3.05 -17.88
N LEU A 239 4.06 -2.07 -18.79
CA LEU A 239 5.20 -1.27 -19.24
C LEU A 239 5.60 -0.17 -18.25
N PHE A 240 4.64 0.40 -17.52
CA PHE A 240 4.89 1.51 -16.60
C PHE A 240 4.60 1.13 -15.14
N LEU A 241 3.43 0.55 -14.88
CA LEU A 241 3.01 0.27 -13.50
C LEU A 241 3.84 -0.84 -12.86
N SER A 242 4.16 -1.92 -13.58
CA SER A 242 5.03 -2.99 -13.05
C SER A 242 6.40 -2.48 -12.62
N TRP A 243 7.01 -1.61 -13.44
CA TRP A 243 8.34 -1.07 -13.15
C TRP A 243 8.31 -0.05 -12.02
N SER A 244 7.17 0.64 -11.82
CA SER A 244 6.99 1.56 -10.70
C SER A 244 7.22 0.86 -9.34
N VAL A 245 6.93 -0.44 -9.24
CA VAL A 245 7.14 -1.24 -8.02
C VAL A 245 8.62 -1.21 -7.57
N LEU A 246 9.56 -1.14 -8.51
CA LEU A 246 10.99 -1.15 -8.21
C LEU A 246 11.50 0.19 -7.64
N VAL A 247 10.78 1.30 -7.86
CA VAL A 247 11.20 2.64 -7.43
C VAL A 247 10.42 3.16 -6.22
N ARG A 248 9.50 2.33 -5.70
CA ARG A 248 8.64 2.66 -4.58
C ARG A 248 9.38 2.57 -3.24
N MET A 249 9.58 3.71 -2.58
CA MET A 249 10.37 3.79 -1.34
C MET A 249 9.78 2.96 -0.19
N ASP A 250 8.46 2.83 -0.14
CA ASP A 250 7.75 2.06 0.86
C ASP A 250 8.10 0.57 0.73
N ILE A 251 8.16 0.02 -0.48
CA ILE A 251 8.63 -1.37 -0.69
C ILE A 251 10.10 -1.51 -0.30
N TRP A 252 10.94 -0.54 -0.64
CA TRP A 252 12.36 -0.57 -0.26
C TRP A 252 12.55 -0.63 1.25
N GLN A 253 11.80 0.17 2.02
CA GLN A 253 11.86 0.10 3.49
C GLN A 253 11.48 -1.29 4.02
N ARG A 254 10.51 -1.97 3.39
CA ARG A 254 10.08 -3.33 3.79
C ARG A 254 11.17 -4.35 3.47
N ILE A 255 11.79 -4.25 2.29
CA ILE A 255 12.95 -5.09 1.93
C ILE A 255 14.09 -4.88 2.92
N LEU A 256 14.43 -3.64 3.21
CA LEU A 256 15.54 -3.26 4.08
C LEU A 256 15.31 -3.69 5.54
N ALA A 257 14.06 -3.69 6.01
CA ALA A 257 13.67 -4.10 7.36
C ALA A 257 13.56 -5.63 7.55
N ALA A 258 13.70 -6.41 6.49
CA ALA A 258 13.63 -7.87 6.54
C ALA A 258 14.75 -8.45 7.42
N LYS A 259 14.50 -9.59 8.07
CA LYS A 259 15.53 -10.29 8.86
C LYS A 259 16.65 -10.97 8.05
N SER A 260 16.45 -11.16 6.75
CA SER A 260 17.42 -11.78 5.85
C SER A 260 17.04 -11.59 4.38
N ASP A 261 18.01 -11.77 3.48
CA ASP A 261 17.82 -11.74 2.02
C ASP A 261 16.70 -12.71 1.57
N SER A 262 16.64 -13.89 2.18
CA SER A 262 15.61 -14.90 1.89
C SER A 262 14.21 -14.39 2.27
N VAL A 263 14.09 -13.69 3.39
CA VAL A 263 12.82 -13.10 3.83
C VAL A 263 12.40 -11.96 2.90
N ALA A 264 13.32 -11.10 2.49
CA ALA A 264 13.04 -10.04 1.52
C ALA A 264 12.49 -10.61 0.18
N ARG A 265 13.11 -11.68 -0.34
CA ARG A 265 12.64 -12.37 -1.55
C ARG A 265 11.26 -13.00 -1.37
N LYS A 266 11.06 -13.77 -0.29
CA LYS A 266 9.78 -14.43 0.00
C LYS A 266 8.66 -13.42 0.20
N MET A 267 8.93 -12.32 0.90
CA MET A 267 7.95 -11.25 1.08
C MET A 267 7.52 -10.65 -0.26
N SER A 268 8.48 -10.37 -1.16
CA SER A 268 8.18 -9.82 -2.49
C SER A 268 7.26 -10.77 -3.27
N PHE A 269 7.54 -12.08 -3.24
CA PHE A 269 6.71 -13.10 -3.89
C PHE A 269 5.28 -13.15 -3.34
N TRP A 270 5.13 -13.29 -2.02
CA TRP A 270 3.82 -13.42 -1.39
C TRP A 270 2.99 -12.13 -1.47
N SER A 271 3.64 -10.96 -1.40
CA SER A 271 2.94 -9.67 -1.54
C SER A 271 2.41 -9.48 -2.96
N GLY A 272 3.17 -9.91 -3.99
CA GLY A 272 2.68 -9.94 -5.36
C GLY A 272 1.41 -10.77 -5.51
N ILE A 273 1.41 -12.00 -4.98
CA ILE A 273 0.22 -12.87 -5.02
C ILE A 273 -0.96 -12.23 -4.27
N GLY A 274 -0.72 -11.68 -3.08
CA GLY A 274 -1.77 -11.06 -2.26
C GLY A 274 -2.43 -9.87 -2.97
N MET A 275 -1.65 -9.03 -3.66
CA MET A 275 -2.17 -7.89 -4.40
C MET A 275 -3.14 -8.30 -5.51
N ASN A 276 -2.84 -9.37 -6.26
CA ASN A 276 -3.73 -9.85 -7.32
C ASN A 276 -5.10 -10.28 -6.77
N ARG A 277 -5.09 -11.00 -5.64
CA ARG A 277 -6.31 -11.48 -4.98
C ARG A 277 -7.16 -10.31 -4.50
N TYR A 278 -6.52 -9.26 -3.99
CA TYR A 278 -7.22 -8.05 -3.58
C TYR A 278 -7.83 -7.28 -4.76
N ALA A 279 -7.09 -7.09 -5.86
CA ALA A 279 -7.62 -6.43 -7.06
C ALA A 279 -8.80 -7.20 -7.67
N ALA A 280 -8.71 -8.53 -7.73
CA ALA A 280 -9.82 -9.37 -8.18
C ALA A 280 -11.04 -9.25 -7.26
N PHE A 281 -10.84 -9.23 -5.94
CA PHE A 281 -11.92 -9.00 -4.97
C PHE A 281 -12.63 -7.66 -5.22
N LEU A 282 -11.87 -6.58 -5.41
CA LEU A 282 -12.46 -5.26 -5.65
C LEU A 282 -13.24 -5.17 -6.96
N TYR A 283 -12.82 -5.89 -8.01
CA TYR A 283 -13.62 -6.02 -9.22
C TYR A 283 -15.01 -6.59 -8.91
N TYR A 284 -15.08 -7.76 -8.27
CA TYR A 284 -16.36 -8.37 -7.92
C TYR A 284 -17.20 -7.51 -6.96
N PHE A 285 -16.54 -6.79 -6.05
CA PHE A 285 -17.22 -5.91 -5.10
C PHE A 285 -17.76 -4.62 -5.75
N SER A 286 -17.12 -4.11 -6.80
CA SER A 286 -17.53 -2.86 -7.45
C SER A 286 -18.59 -3.08 -8.53
N THR A 287 -18.51 -4.20 -9.25
CA THR A 287 -19.55 -4.59 -10.21
C THR A 287 -20.86 -4.97 -9.55
N TYR A 288 -20.84 -5.29 -8.25
CA TYR A 288 -22.05 -5.46 -7.43
C TYR A 288 -22.96 -4.23 -7.43
N TRP A 289 -22.40 -3.02 -7.45
CA TRP A 289 -23.17 -1.77 -7.35
C TRP A 289 -23.64 -1.24 -8.70
N TYR A 290 -23.31 -1.91 -9.81
CA TYR A 290 -23.63 -1.44 -11.16
C TYR A 290 -25.14 -1.52 -11.41
N ASP A 291 -25.81 -0.38 -11.22
CA ASP A 291 -27.18 -0.17 -11.68
C ASP A 291 -27.08 0.36 -13.12
N GLY A 292 -27.60 -0.42 -14.08
CA GLY A 292 -27.56 -0.14 -15.52
C GLY A 292 -28.28 1.14 -15.94
#